data_AF-A0A9R0I2Q2-F1
#
_entry.id   AF-A0A9R0I2Q2-F1
#
_cell.length_a   1.000
_cell.length_b   1.000
_cell.length_c   1.000
_cell.angle_alpha   90.00
_cell.angle_beta   90.00
_cell.angle_gamma   90.00
#
_symmetry.space_group_name_H-M   'P 1'
#
loop_
_entity.id
_entity.type
_entity.pdbx_description
1 polymer ?
#
loop_
_entity_poly.entity_id
_entity_poly.type
_entity_poly.pdbx_seq_one_letter_code
_entity_poly.pdbx_strand_id
1 'polypeptide(L)'
;MIFSDKEHLWSVLRDYCIQCGFGLIVDKSSPSRLTASCMDLHCNWRIHSSRLPDGQTWAIKSIMNSEHTCRGLDVMNPLVNVKWAAEKLMDDIRANNDIPGKSLNELLWKRYGVQMAISTLYKMKGVSLKEINGGYDESYGYLPKYCEMVKITNPGSVAFCAWTVEEHPQRTLTFSSIFISFKGAVDGINVGCMSLVGVDGAHLKGNWWFYPQLP
;
A
#
# COMPACT_ATOMS: atom_id res chain seq x y z
N MET A 1 18.73 25.16 -3.85
CA MET A 1 18.34 23.74 -3.72
C MET A 1 18.13 23.15 -5.10
N ILE A 2 18.76 22.01 -5.40
CA ILE A 2 18.70 21.31 -6.69
C ILE A 2 18.04 19.95 -6.46
N PHE A 3 17.20 19.53 -7.40
CA PHE A 3 16.43 18.29 -7.38
C PHE A 3 16.77 17.46 -8.61
N SER A 4 16.75 16.14 -8.48
CA SER A 4 17.11 15.20 -9.56
C SER A 4 16.23 15.36 -10.80
N ASP A 5 14.94 15.62 -10.59
CA ASP A 5 13.92 15.72 -11.62
C ASP A 5 12.70 16.49 -11.08
N LYS A 6 11.66 16.62 -11.91
CA LYS A 6 10.43 17.33 -11.57
C LYS A 6 9.62 16.61 -10.49
N GLU A 7 9.63 15.28 -10.46
CA GLU A 7 8.86 14.48 -9.50
C GLU A 7 9.47 14.59 -8.11
N HIS A 8 10.79 14.53 -8.00
CA HIS A 8 11.51 14.76 -6.75
C HIS A 8 11.24 16.16 -6.20
N LEU A 9 11.34 17.21 -7.04
CA LEU A 9 10.96 18.57 -6.66
C LEU A 9 9.52 18.62 -6.13
N TRP A 10 8.58 18.01 -6.84
CA TRP A 10 7.17 18.01 -6.45
C TRP A 10 6.92 17.23 -5.15
N SER A 11 7.63 16.12 -4.94
CA SER A 11 7.53 15.34 -3.71
C SER A 11 7.99 16.15 -2.49
N VAL A 12 9.16 16.81 -2.59
CA VAL A 12 9.68 17.67 -1.52
C VAL A 12 8.79 18.89 -1.28
N LEU A 13 8.31 19.53 -2.35
CA LEU A 13 7.38 20.65 -2.24
C LEU A 13 6.08 20.25 -1.56
N ARG A 14 5.50 19.11 -1.95
CA ARG A 14 4.31 18.55 -1.32
C ARG A 14 4.53 18.33 0.18
N ASP A 15 5.64 17.70 0.54
CA ASP A 15 5.96 17.40 1.93
C ASP A 15 6.10 18.68 2.78
N TYR A 16 6.79 19.69 2.23
CA TYR A 16 6.91 21.02 2.83
C TYR A 16 5.54 21.66 3.07
N CYS A 17 4.68 21.71 2.04
CA CYS A 17 3.36 22.33 2.16
C CYS A 17 2.47 21.64 3.21
N ILE A 18 2.54 20.31 3.30
CA ILE A 18 1.79 19.54 4.31
C ILE A 18 2.29 19.89 5.72
N GLN A 19 3.60 19.91 5.95
CA GLN A 19 4.19 20.22 7.26
C GLN A 19 3.92 21.67 7.69
N CYS A 20 3.95 22.61 6.74
CA CYS A 20 3.60 24.00 6.99
C CYS A 20 2.08 24.25 7.05
N GLY A 21 1.25 23.23 6.82
CA GLY A 21 -0.20 23.31 7.00
C GLY A 21 -0.90 24.17 5.95
N PHE A 22 -0.45 24.21 4.69
CA PHE A 22 -1.14 24.94 3.62
C PHE A 22 -1.34 24.10 2.36
N GLY A 23 -2.34 24.50 1.57
CA GLY A 23 -2.65 23.90 0.27
C GLY A 23 -2.00 24.65 -0.88
N LEU A 24 -1.85 23.98 -2.01
CA LEU A 24 -1.16 24.53 -3.18
C LEU A 24 -2.00 24.37 -4.44
N ILE A 25 -2.03 25.42 -5.26
CA ILE A 25 -2.60 25.44 -6.61
C ILE A 25 -1.46 25.53 -7.62
N VAL A 26 -1.52 24.73 -8.67
CA VAL A 26 -0.53 24.75 -9.74
C VAL A 26 -0.95 25.76 -10.80
N ASP A 27 -0.30 26.93 -10.84
CA ASP A 27 -0.52 27.96 -11.86
C ASP A 27 -0.08 27.49 -13.26
N LYS A 28 1.09 26.84 -13.34
CA LYS A 28 1.69 26.41 -14.59
C LYS A 28 2.55 25.18 -14.37
N SER A 29 2.34 24.16 -15.19
CA SER A 29 3.16 22.95 -15.22
C SER A 29 3.52 22.62 -16.66
N SER A 30 4.80 22.59 -16.98
CA SER A 30 5.35 22.17 -18.27
C SER A 30 6.57 21.26 -18.07
N PRO A 31 7.15 20.66 -19.12
CA PRO A 31 8.38 19.88 -19.00
C PRO A 31 9.62 20.67 -18.54
N SER A 32 9.57 22.01 -18.57
CA SER A 32 10.71 22.89 -18.22
C SER A 32 10.42 23.84 -17.06
N ARG A 33 9.16 23.98 -16.64
CA ARG A 33 8.73 24.94 -15.63
C ARG A 33 7.61 24.39 -14.75
N LEU A 34 7.67 24.73 -13.47
CA LEU A 34 6.60 24.54 -12.51
C LEU A 34 6.46 25.83 -11.70
N THR A 35 5.27 26.41 -11.75
CA THR A 35 4.88 27.54 -10.91
C THR A 35 3.63 27.16 -10.15
N ALA A 36 3.63 27.46 -8.86
CA ALA A 36 2.52 27.18 -7.98
C ALA A 36 2.36 28.29 -6.93
N SER A 37 1.15 28.43 -6.43
CA SER A 37 0.75 29.44 -5.46
C SER A 37 0.01 28.80 -4.29
N CYS A 38 -0.10 29.53 -3.18
CA CYS A 38 -0.95 29.11 -2.08
C CYS A 38 -2.41 28.98 -2.55
N MET A 39 -3.13 28.02 -2.00
CA MET A 39 -4.55 27.80 -2.32
C MET A 39 -5.48 28.92 -1.80
N ASP A 40 -5.05 29.65 -0.76
CA ASP A 40 -5.79 30.79 -0.24
C ASP A 40 -5.60 32.01 -1.16
N LEU A 41 -6.70 32.55 -1.68
CA LEU A 41 -6.70 33.70 -2.60
C LEU A 41 -6.13 34.98 -1.98
N HIS A 42 -6.10 35.09 -0.64
CA HIS A 42 -5.52 36.24 0.07
C HIS A 42 -4.05 36.03 0.44
N CYS A 43 -3.45 34.93 0.00
CA CYS A 43 -2.07 34.59 0.25
C CYS A 43 -1.22 34.80 -1.00
N ASN A 44 -0.23 35.68 -0.89
CA ASN A 44 0.65 36.01 -2.00
C ASN A 44 1.87 35.08 -2.09
N TRP A 45 1.91 33.99 -1.31
CA TRP A 45 2.99 33.01 -1.38
C TRP A 45 2.97 32.32 -2.73
N ARG A 46 4.13 32.30 -3.40
CA ARG A 46 4.28 31.70 -4.72
C ARG A 46 5.66 31.12 -4.93
N ILE A 47 5.73 29.93 -5.51
CA ILE A 47 6.99 29.28 -5.87
C ILE A 47 7.12 29.18 -7.39
N HIS A 48 8.31 29.49 -7.88
CA HIS A 48 8.70 29.27 -9.26
C HIS A 48 9.97 28.42 -9.34
N SER A 49 9.90 27.38 -10.17
CA SER A 49 10.97 26.44 -10.40
C SER A 49 11.09 26.12 -11.89
N SER A 50 12.30 25.76 -12.29
CA SER A 50 12.58 25.41 -13.68
C SER A 50 13.63 24.31 -13.77
N ARG A 51 13.61 23.61 -14.90
CA ARG A 51 14.66 22.68 -15.30
C ARG A 51 15.95 23.46 -15.57
N LEU A 52 17.09 22.88 -15.20
CA LEU A 52 18.40 23.44 -15.44
C LEU A 52 18.88 23.14 -16.88
N PRO A 53 19.95 23.80 -17.36
CA PRO A 53 20.47 23.61 -18.72
C PRO A 53 20.95 22.18 -19.01
N ASP A 54 21.24 21.39 -17.98
CA ASP A 54 21.59 19.97 -18.09
C ASP A 54 20.44 19.08 -18.61
N GLY A 55 19.23 19.63 -18.71
CA GLY A 55 18.07 18.95 -19.28
C GLY A 55 17.41 17.92 -18.35
N GLN A 56 17.93 17.73 -17.13
CA GLN A 56 17.45 16.71 -16.19
C GLN A 56 17.06 17.33 -14.84
N THR A 57 17.97 18.06 -14.21
CA THR A 57 17.78 18.54 -12.84
C THR A 57 16.89 19.77 -12.78
N TRP A 58 16.30 19.99 -11.61
CA TRP A 58 15.39 21.11 -11.36
C TRP A 58 15.90 21.96 -10.21
N ALA A 59 15.58 23.26 -10.25
CA ALA A 59 15.89 24.16 -9.16
C ALA A 59 14.73 25.10 -8.90
N ILE A 60 14.54 25.43 -7.62
CA ILE A 60 13.69 26.55 -7.23
C ILE A 60 14.44 27.83 -7.62
N LYS A 61 13.79 28.65 -8.45
CA LYS A 61 14.35 29.90 -8.97
C LYS A 61 13.94 31.09 -8.11
N SER A 62 12.71 31.08 -7.61
CA SER A 62 12.24 32.08 -6.68
C SER A 62 11.10 31.55 -5.81
N ILE A 63 11.05 32.07 -4.59
CA ILE A 63 9.89 32.00 -3.70
C ILE A 63 9.53 33.45 -3.41
N MET A 64 8.30 33.83 -3.74
CA MET A 64 7.75 35.15 -3.49
C MET A 64 6.94 35.10 -2.20
N ASN A 65 7.16 36.10 -1.33
CA ASN A 65 6.53 36.23 -0.02
C ASN A 65 6.76 35.00 0.87
N SER A 66 7.92 34.96 1.54
CA SER A 66 8.31 33.85 2.42
C SER A 66 7.35 33.64 3.59
N GLU A 67 6.68 34.71 4.04
CA GLU A 67 5.67 34.65 5.09
C GLU A 67 4.28 34.43 4.50
N HIS A 68 3.58 33.44 5.03
CA HIS A 68 2.20 33.16 4.66
C HIS A 68 1.24 34.12 5.38
N THR A 69 0.32 34.72 4.62
CA THR A 69 -0.81 35.49 5.18
C THR A 69 -2.09 34.67 5.30
N CYS A 70 -2.11 33.43 4.80
CA CYS A 70 -3.21 32.49 4.99
C CYS A 70 -3.27 31.97 6.42
N ARG A 71 -4.46 31.56 6.86
CA ARG A 71 -4.66 30.90 8.16
C ARG A 71 -4.21 29.43 8.17
N GLY A 72 -3.74 28.92 7.03
CA GLY A 72 -3.45 27.50 6.83
C GLY A 72 -4.71 26.68 6.52
N LEU A 73 -4.58 25.35 6.58
CA LEU A 73 -5.67 24.39 6.45
C LEU A 73 -5.92 23.73 7.81
N ASP A 74 -7.20 23.56 8.16
CA ASP A 74 -7.58 23.11 9.51
C ASP A 74 -7.20 21.64 9.78
N VAL A 75 -7.55 20.71 8.88
CA VAL A 75 -7.37 19.26 9.11
C VAL A 75 -7.15 18.47 7.82
N MET A 76 -7.93 18.79 6.79
CA MET A 76 -7.91 18.06 5.51
C MET A 76 -7.04 18.82 4.51
N ASN A 77 -5.85 18.28 4.23
CA ASN A 77 -4.96 18.87 3.24
C ASN A 77 -5.08 18.11 1.90
N PRO A 78 -5.47 18.77 0.78
CA PRO A 78 -5.64 18.11 -0.52
C PRO A 78 -4.34 17.55 -1.11
N LEU A 79 -3.18 17.95 -0.57
CA LEU A 79 -1.88 17.43 -0.95
C LEU A 79 -1.59 16.05 -0.33
N VAL A 80 -2.30 15.68 0.74
CA VAL A 80 -2.17 14.39 1.42
C VAL A 80 -2.87 13.32 0.58
N ASN A 81 -2.08 12.48 -0.07
CA ASN A 81 -2.59 11.36 -0.85
C ASN A 81 -2.13 10.01 -0.26
N VAL A 82 -2.72 8.93 -0.79
CA VAL A 82 -2.42 7.56 -0.35
C VAL A 82 -0.93 7.24 -0.41
N LYS A 83 -0.25 7.64 -1.49
CA LYS A 83 1.18 7.37 -1.68
C LYS A 83 2.03 8.05 -0.61
N TRP A 84 1.81 9.34 -0.38
CA TRP A 84 2.53 10.10 0.64
C TRP A 84 2.28 9.53 2.05
N ALA A 85 1.02 9.23 2.39
CA ALA A 85 0.70 8.68 3.70
C ALA A 85 1.27 7.26 3.92
N ALA A 86 1.28 6.43 2.87
CA ALA A 86 1.93 5.11 2.90
C ALA A 86 3.44 5.25 3.17
N GLU A 87 4.12 6.15 2.46
CA GLU A 87 5.55 6.42 2.67
C GLU A 87 5.84 6.89 4.10
N LYS A 88 5.00 7.77 4.68
CA LYS A 88 5.22 8.32 6.04
C LYS A 88 4.88 7.35 7.19
N LEU A 89 4.01 6.38 6.96
CA LEU A 89 3.55 5.41 7.97
C LEU A 89 4.02 3.98 7.70
N MET A 90 4.89 3.78 6.70
CA MET A 90 5.35 2.46 6.27
C MET A 90 5.93 1.66 7.45
N ASP A 91 6.77 2.30 8.26
CA ASP A 91 7.41 1.63 9.38
C ASP A 91 6.42 1.28 10.50
N ASP A 92 5.41 2.11 10.74
CA ASP A 92 4.34 1.83 11.71
C ASP A 92 3.49 0.64 11.26
N ILE A 93 3.17 0.57 9.98
CA ILE A 93 2.42 -0.55 9.39
C ILE A 93 3.27 -1.82 9.43
N ARG A 94 4.57 -1.73 9.13
CA ARG A 94 5.49 -2.88 9.22
C ARG A 94 5.64 -3.39 10.65
N ALA A 95 5.61 -2.51 11.64
CA ALA A 95 5.66 -2.88 13.05
C ALA A 95 4.36 -3.54 13.53
N ASN A 96 3.21 -3.13 12.97
CA ASN A 96 1.91 -3.73 13.28
C ASN A 96 1.00 -3.75 12.05
N ASN A 97 0.99 -4.88 11.34
CA ASN A 97 0.16 -5.09 10.15
C ASN A 97 -1.35 -4.93 10.44
N ASP A 98 -1.79 -5.11 11.69
CA ASP A 98 -3.19 -5.03 12.10
C ASP A 98 -3.60 -3.65 12.66
N ILE A 99 -2.72 -2.65 12.59
CA ILE A 99 -3.00 -1.29 13.07
C ILE A 99 -4.34 -0.75 12.50
N PRO A 100 -5.26 -0.30 13.35
CA PRO A 100 -6.57 0.15 12.89
C PRO A 100 -6.48 1.54 12.23
N GLY A 101 -7.40 1.81 11.29
CA GLY A 101 -7.44 3.09 10.56
C GLY A 101 -7.50 4.32 11.47
N LYS A 102 -8.20 4.22 12.61
CA LYS A 102 -8.25 5.32 13.60
C LYS A 102 -6.88 5.66 14.16
N SER A 103 -6.10 4.66 14.57
CA SER A 103 -4.73 4.86 15.06
C SER A 103 -3.79 5.38 13.97
N LEU A 104 -3.97 4.95 12.71
CA LEU A 104 -3.23 5.54 11.59
C LEU A 104 -3.52 7.05 11.45
N ASN A 105 -4.79 7.47 11.60
CA ASN A 105 -5.14 8.89 11.61
C ASN A 105 -4.58 9.64 12.84
N GLU A 106 -4.56 9.02 14.02
CA GLU A 106 -3.92 9.60 15.21
C GLU A 106 -2.43 9.84 15.00
N LEU A 107 -1.73 8.92 14.31
CA LEU A 107 -0.33 9.09 13.93
C LEU A 107 -0.15 10.25 12.93
N LEU A 108 -1.00 10.35 11.90
CA LEU A 108 -0.96 11.48 10.95
C LEU A 108 -1.21 12.81 11.65
N TRP A 109 -2.18 12.85 12.55
CA TRP A 109 -2.49 14.04 13.33
C TRP A 109 -1.32 14.45 14.22
N LYS A 110 -0.76 13.50 14.98
CA LYS A 110 0.34 13.76 15.91
C LYS A 110 1.62 14.21 15.20
N ARG A 111 1.93 13.66 14.02
CA ARG A 111 3.17 13.95 13.28
C ARG A 111 3.06 15.16 12.36
N TYR A 112 1.89 15.36 11.75
CA TYR A 112 1.74 16.30 10.63
C TYR A 112 0.50 17.20 10.74
N GLY A 113 -0.34 17.04 11.77
CA GLY A 113 -1.55 17.86 11.92
C GLY A 113 -2.61 17.61 10.85
N VAL A 114 -2.56 16.47 10.15
CA VAL A 114 -3.51 16.15 9.07
C VAL A 114 -4.29 14.88 9.37
N GLN A 115 -5.47 14.76 8.77
CA GLN A 115 -6.26 13.53 8.78
C GLN A 115 -6.65 13.14 7.36
N MET A 116 -6.99 11.86 7.20
CA MET A 116 -7.55 11.31 5.98
C MET A 116 -8.92 10.69 6.24
N ALA A 117 -9.75 10.61 5.19
CA ALA A 117 -10.97 9.83 5.24
C ALA A 117 -10.66 8.36 5.54
N ILE A 118 -11.50 7.71 6.35
CA ILE A 118 -11.33 6.32 6.79
C ILE A 118 -11.19 5.36 5.60
N SER A 119 -12.00 5.53 4.55
CA SER A 119 -11.93 4.72 3.34
C SER A 119 -10.57 4.84 2.63
N THR A 120 -9.97 6.03 2.65
CA THR A 120 -8.65 6.29 2.07
C THR A 120 -7.54 5.70 2.93
N LEU A 121 -7.68 5.67 4.26
CA LEU A 121 -6.76 4.97 5.15
C LEU A 121 -6.74 3.46 4.90
N TYR A 122 -7.90 2.83 4.71
CA TYR A 122 -7.95 1.40 4.36
C TYR A 122 -7.26 1.13 3.03
N LYS A 123 -7.47 1.98 2.03
CA LYS A 123 -6.75 1.90 0.74
C LYS A 123 -5.23 2.04 0.94
N MET A 124 -4.80 3.02 1.73
CA MET A 124 -3.39 3.26 2.04
C MET A 124 -2.74 2.10 2.77
N LYS A 125 -3.42 1.55 3.78
CA LYS A 125 -2.99 0.36 4.50
C LYS A 125 -2.87 -0.83 3.55
N GLY A 126 -3.84 -1.03 2.66
CA GLY A 126 -3.79 -2.10 1.65
C GLY A 126 -2.61 -1.97 0.69
N VAL A 127 -2.30 -0.75 0.22
CA VAL A 127 -1.11 -0.48 -0.62
C VAL A 127 0.17 -0.79 0.15
N SER A 128 0.27 -0.33 1.39
CA SER A 128 1.46 -0.54 2.23
C SER A 128 1.67 -2.03 2.55
N LEU A 129 0.61 -2.77 2.90
CA LEU A 129 0.69 -4.20 3.17
C LEU A 129 1.10 -5.00 1.92
N LYS A 130 0.64 -4.60 0.73
CA LYS A 130 1.07 -5.21 -0.53
C LYS A 130 2.56 -4.98 -0.79
N GLU A 131 3.08 -3.81 -0.43
CA GLU A 131 4.51 -3.51 -0.55
C GLU A 131 5.36 -4.28 0.46
N ILE A 132 4.87 -4.47 1.69
CA ILE A 132 5.58 -5.19 2.75
C ILE A 132 5.57 -6.71 2.53
N ASN A 133 4.39 -7.28 2.24
CA ASN A 133 4.19 -8.73 2.19
C ASN A 133 4.27 -9.30 0.78
N GLY A 134 4.37 -8.44 -0.25
CA GLY A 134 4.24 -8.84 -1.64
C GLY A 134 2.80 -9.11 -2.05
N GLY A 135 2.64 -9.62 -3.27
CA GLY A 135 1.33 -10.03 -3.78
C GLY A 135 0.84 -11.33 -3.12
N TYR A 136 -0.48 -11.49 -3.00
CA TYR A 136 -1.07 -12.79 -2.63
C TYR A 136 -0.59 -13.90 -3.59
N ASP A 137 -0.42 -13.58 -4.86
CA ASP A 137 0.04 -14.50 -5.91
C ASP A 137 1.48 -15.00 -5.63
N GLU A 138 2.36 -14.12 -5.16
CA GLU A 138 3.73 -14.48 -4.76
C GLU A 138 3.71 -15.41 -3.54
N SER A 139 2.89 -15.08 -2.55
CA SER A 139 2.70 -15.90 -1.34
C SER A 139 2.19 -17.30 -1.68
N TYR A 140 1.22 -17.41 -2.60
CA TYR A 140 0.70 -18.70 -3.04
C TYR A 140 1.71 -19.51 -3.84
N GLY A 141 2.61 -18.85 -4.59
CA GLY A 141 3.71 -19.52 -5.30
C GLY A 141 4.62 -20.37 -4.41
N TYR A 142 4.69 -20.09 -3.11
CA TYR A 142 5.50 -20.86 -2.16
C TYR A 142 4.79 -22.12 -1.62
N LEU A 143 3.46 -22.24 -1.76
CA LEU A 143 2.69 -23.35 -1.19
C LEU A 143 3.11 -24.74 -1.68
N PRO A 144 3.45 -24.98 -2.97
CA PRO A 144 3.90 -26.30 -3.43
C PRO A 144 5.19 -26.72 -2.75
N LYS A 145 6.14 -25.79 -2.62
CA LYS A 145 7.40 -26.02 -1.91
C LYS A 145 7.17 -26.27 -0.44
N TYR A 146 6.23 -25.57 0.19
CA TYR A 146 5.83 -25.83 1.57
C TYR A 146 5.26 -27.25 1.74
N CYS A 147 4.36 -27.70 0.86
CA CYS A 147 3.85 -29.08 0.85
C CYS A 147 4.97 -30.12 0.70
N GLU A 148 5.96 -29.85 -0.15
CA GLU A 148 7.14 -30.72 -0.30
C GLU A 148 7.95 -30.78 1.00
N MET A 149 8.23 -29.63 1.61
CA MET A 149 8.96 -29.57 2.88
C MET A 149 8.25 -30.35 3.98
N VAL A 150 6.93 -30.23 4.11
CA VAL A 150 6.14 -31.01 5.08
C VAL A 150 6.36 -32.51 4.92
N LYS A 151 6.35 -33.02 3.68
CA LYS A 151 6.57 -34.44 3.37
C LYS A 151 7.99 -34.89 3.69
N ILE A 152 8.99 -34.03 3.45
CA ILE A 152 10.40 -34.32 3.74
C ILE A 152 10.66 -34.33 5.25
N THR A 153 10.19 -33.32 5.98
CA THR A 153 10.47 -33.17 7.41
C THR A 153 9.65 -34.12 8.28
N ASN A 154 8.48 -34.55 7.81
CA ASN A 154 7.62 -35.49 8.50
C ASN A 154 7.20 -36.64 7.56
N PRO A 155 8.08 -37.64 7.38
CA PRO A 155 7.81 -38.78 6.50
C PRO A 155 6.49 -39.47 6.84
N GLY A 156 5.67 -39.69 5.81
CA GLY A 156 4.32 -40.25 5.93
C GLY A 156 3.21 -39.24 6.17
N SER A 157 3.52 -37.94 6.21
CA SER A 157 2.51 -36.88 6.08
C SER A 157 2.03 -36.73 4.63
N VAL A 158 0.79 -36.31 4.46
CA VAL A 158 0.14 -36.07 3.16
C VAL A 158 -0.05 -34.57 2.98
N ALA A 159 0.53 -34.00 1.92
CA ALA A 159 0.36 -32.59 1.60
C ALA A 159 0.23 -32.39 0.09
N PHE A 160 -0.79 -31.64 -0.34
CA PHE A 160 -1.12 -31.38 -1.73
C PHE A 160 -1.63 -29.96 -1.95
N CYS A 161 -1.21 -29.33 -3.05
CA CYS A 161 -1.77 -28.05 -3.54
C CYS A 161 -2.44 -28.29 -4.89
N ALA A 162 -3.69 -27.85 -5.01
CA ALA A 162 -4.45 -27.80 -6.25
C ALA A 162 -4.33 -26.42 -6.91
N TRP A 163 -4.22 -26.43 -8.23
CA TRP A 163 -4.14 -25.23 -9.07
C TRP A 163 -5.20 -25.32 -10.17
N THR A 164 -5.86 -24.21 -10.46
CA THR A 164 -6.77 -24.08 -11.60
C THR A 164 -6.01 -23.44 -12.75
N VAL A 165 -6.17 -23.99 -13.95
CA VAL A 165 -5.70 -23.36 -15.19
C VAL A 165 -6.80 -22.40 -15.64
N GLU A 166 -6.50 -21.10 -15.68
CA GLU A 166 -7.39 -20.12 -16.31
C GLU A 166 -7.16 -20.13 -17.83
N GLU A 167 -8.24 -20.05 -18.62
CA GLU A 167 -8.16 -19.95 -20.09
C GLU A 167 -7.65 -18.56 -20.56
N HIS A 168 -7.33 -17.65 -19.64
CA HIS A 168 -6.88 -16.30 -19.97
C HIS A 168 -5.36 -16.24 -20.22
N PRO A 169 -4.92 -15.61 -21.35
CA PRO A 169 -3.52 -15.63 -21.79
C PRO A 169 -2.52 -14.89 -20.88
N GLN A 170 -2.97 -14.27 -19.78
CA GLN A 170 -2.16 -13.42 -18.90
C GLN A 170 -2.03 -13.95 -17.47
N ARG A 171 -2.79 -15.00 -17.09
CA ARG A 171 -2.70 -15.64 -15.77
C ARG A 171 -2.69 -17.13 -15.95
N THR A 172 -1.54 -17.75 -15.70
CA THR A 172 -1.30 -19.14 -16.09
C THR A 172 -1.73 -20.15 -15.03
N LEU A 173 -1.76 -19.78 -13.73
CA LEU A 173 -2.15 -20.68 -12.63
C LEU A 173 -2.75 -19.89 -11.46
N THR A 174 -3.98 -20.24 -11.06
CA THR A 174 -4.65 -19.66 -9.89
C THR A 174 -4.74 -20.71 -8.79
N PHE A 175 -4.37 -20.36 -7.57
CA PHE A 175 -4.49 -21.27 -6.42
C PHE A 175 -5.94 -21.69 -6.21
N SER A 176 -6.20 -23.01 -6.07
CA SER A 176 -7.53 -23.55 -5.83
C SER A 176 -7.71 -23.98 -4.37
N SER A 177 -6.88 -24.91 -3.91
CA SER A 177 -6.98 -25.47 -2.55
C SER A 177 -5.66 -26.06 -2.09
N ILE A 178 -5.52 -26.21 -0.77
CA ILE A 178 -4.41 -26.91 -0.15
C ILE A 178 -4.95 -27.89 0.87
N PHE A 179 -4.38 -29.09 0.89
CA PHE A 179 -4.67 -30.12 1.87
C PHE A 179 -3.37 -30.52 2.56
N ILE A 180 -3.35 -30.53 3.89
CA ILE A 180 -2.21 -30.96 4.70
C ILE A 180 -2.74 -31.84 5.83
N SER A 181 -2.19 -33.04 5.95
CA SER A 181 -2.43 -33.97 7.05
C SER A 181 -1.11 -34.57 7.51
N PHE A 182 -0.77 -34.38 8.79
CA PHE A 182 0.44 -34.94 9.36
C PHE A 182 0.28 -36.43 9.66
N LYS A 183 1.36 -37.20 9.56
CA LYS A 183 1.36 -38.65 9.81
C LYS A 183 0.62 -39.03 11.10
N GLY A 184 0.89 -38.33 12.20
CA GLY A 184 0.25 -38.62 13.48
C GLY A 184 -1.28 -38.46 13.47
N ALA A 185 -1.81 -37.51 12.70
CA ALA A 185 -3.25 -37.33 12.53
C ALA A 185 -3.85 -38.48 11.71
N VAL A 186 -3.17 -38.88 10.63
CA VAL A 186 -3.57 -40.04 9.81
C VAL A 186 -3.59 -41.33 10.63
N ASP A 187 -2.51 -41.59 11.38
CA ASP A 187 -2.37 -42.77 12.22
C ASP A 187 -3.43 -42.77 13.33
N GLY A 188 -3.70 -41.63 13.95
CA GLY A 188 -4.73 -41.47 14.97
C GLY A 188 -6.14 -41.77 14.45
N ILE A 189 -6.46 -41.34 13.22
CA ILE A 189 -7.73 -41.68 12.57
C ILE A 189 -7.81 -43.19 12.32
N ASN A 190 -6.75 -43.80 11.79
CA ASN A 190 -6.73 -45.22 11.47
C ASN A 190 -6.82 -46.13 12.70
N VAL A 191 -6.26 -45.72 13.83
CA VAL A 191 -6.22 -46.53 15.06
C VAL A 191 -7.40 -46.26 15.98
N GLY A 192 -7.88 -45.00 16.04
CA GLY A 192 -8.77 -44.53 17.10
C GLY A 192 -10.12 -43.98 16.68
N CYS A 193 -10.38 -43.74 15.39
CA CYS A 193 -11.63 -43.11 14.94
C CYS A 193 -12.60 -44.08 14.24
N MET A 194 -13.91 -43.81 14.38
CA MET A 194 -15.00 -44.48 13.66
C MET A 194 -14.87 -44.26 12.14
N SER A 195 -15.46 -45.16 11.35
CA SER A 195 -15.36 -45.24 9.87
C SER A 195 -15.83 -44.02 9.07
N LEU A 196 -16.16 -42.89 9.71
CA LEU A 196 -16.65 -41.67 9.09
C LEU A 196 -15.73 -40.49 9.43
N VAL A 197 -15.09 -39.92 8.42
CA VAL A 197 -14.25 -38.73 8.52
C VAL A 197 -14.95 -37.56 7.82
N GLY A 198 -15.28 -36.52 8.58
CA GLY A 198 -15.74 -35.25 8.04
C GLY A 198 -14.56 -34.30 7.83
N VAL A 199 -14.40 -33.78 6.61
CA VAL A 199 -13.40 -32.75 6.29
C VAL A 199 -14.12 -31.41 6.22
N ASP A 200 -13.76 -30.47 7.11
CA ASP A 200 -14.26 -29.10 7.05
C ASP A 200 -13.34 -28.22 6.19
N GLY A 201 -13.95 -27.31 5.42
CA GLY A 201 -13.25 -26.43 4.49
C GLY A 201 -12.95 -25.07 5.08
N ALA A 202 -11.68 -24.77 5.35
CA ALA A 202 -11.25 -23.42 5.71
C ALA A 202 -11.14 -22.54 4.47
N HIS A 203 -12.00 -21.52 4.37
CA HIS A 203 -11.97 -20.56 3.27
C HIS A 203 -10.96 -19.44 3.56
N LEU A 204 -9.97 -19.27 2.68
CA LEU A 204 -9.07 -18.13 2.75
C LEU A 204 -9.84 -16.84 2.42
N LYS A 205 -9.89 -15.91 3.38
CA LYS A 205 -10.40 -14.56 3.13
C LYS A 205 -9.29 -13.73 2.51
N GLY A 206 -9.40 -13.43 1.23
CA GLY A 206 -8.51 -12.52 0.49
C GLY A 206 -9.30 -11.59 -0.42
N ASN A 207 -8.64 -10.60 -1.02
CA ASN A 207 -9.27 -9.59 -1.87
C ASN A 207 -9.80 -10.11 -3.24
N TRP A 208 -9.91 -11.42 -3.42
CA TRP A 208 -10.52 -12.04 -4.59
C TRP A 208 -11.96 -12.45 -4.27
N TRP A 209 -12.85 -11.46 -4.16
CA TRP A 209 -14.28 -11.69 -4.23
C TRP A 209 -14.63 -12.03 -5.69
N PHE A 210 -14.47 -13.30 -6.08
CA PHE A 210 -15.31 -13.83 -7.14
C PHE A 210 -16.72 -13.89 -6.58
N TYR A 211 -17.62 -13.03 -7.07
CA TYR A 211 -19.05 -13.27 -6.91
C TYR A 211 -19.34 -14.64 -7.54
N PRO A 212 -19.81 -15.65 -6.79
CA PRO A 212 -20.48 -16.74 -7.44
C PRO A 212 -21.78 -16.16 -8.00
N GLN A 213 -21.88 -16.08 -9.32
CA GLN A 213 -23.21 -16.12 -9.93
C GLN A 213 -23.78 -17.49 -9.56
N LEU A 214 -24.61 -17.49 -8.51
CA LEU A 214 -25.55 -18.57 -8.23
C LEU A 214 -26.74 -18.42 -9.21
N PRO A 215 -27.40 -19.55 -9.51
CA PRO A 215 -27.82 -19.98 -10.85
C PRO A 215 -28.91 -19.14 -11.51
#